data_AF-M1DNX7-F1
#
_entry.id   AF-M1DNX7-F1
#
_cell.length_a   1.000
_cell.length_b   1.000
_cell.length_c   1.000
_cell.angle_alpha   90.00
_cell.angle_beta   90.00
_cell.angle_gamma   90.00
#
_symmetry.space_group_name_H-M   'P 1'
#
loop_
_entity.id
_entity.type
_entity.pdbx_description
1 polymer ?
#
loop_
_entity_poly.entity_id
_entity_poly.type
_entity_poly.pdbx_seq_one_letter_code
_entity_poly.pdbx_strand_id
1 'polypeptide(L)'
;MSSSTRELMEFPPLEVMIFCDRILTFKQLEGERIDKSWARLNELITQCPTHDILDIILLDCFYRSLGPGKKRLVDQFIPGGIAKQPYVIAAQVLNQMAKTKQVVEKDFMLASLMTHMDELAQKMMKIEVQCKRKDKYIPPHERRSPKENEVKHLEGILSIILHKVTEQDRELEEMKENIQWMKPMIWSHSRAV
;
A
#
# COMPACT_ATOMS: atom_id res chain seq x y z
N MET A 1 50.46 -45.35 -35.39
CA MET A 1 49.62 -44.35 -34.72
C MET A 1 48.20 -44.87 -34.74
N SER A 2 47.68 -45.31 -33.59
CA SER A 2 46.29 -45.76 -33.46
C SER A 2 45.49 -44.56 -32.96
N SER A 3 44.63 -44.02 -33.82
CA SER A 3 43.69 -42.98 -33.42
C SER A 3 42.51 -43.65 -32.74
N SER A 4 42.49 -43.45 -31.43
CA SER A 4 41.40 -43.74 -30.50
C SER A 4 40.09 -43.15 -31.00
N THR A 5 39.18 -44.00 -31.44
CA THR A 5 37.75 -43.71 -31.40
C THR A 5 37.37 -43.65 -29.92
N ARG A 6 37.38 -42.43 -29.37
CA ARG A 6 36.71 -42.16 -28.10
C ARG A 6 35.23 -42.40 -28.34
N GLU A 7 34.72 -43.51 -27.82
CA GLU A 7 33.30 -43.73 -27.67
C GLU A 7 32.71 -42.55 -26.89
N LEU A 8 32.05 -41.64 -27.62
CA LEU A 8 31.07 -40.74 -27.04
C LEU A 8 29.92 -41.63 -26.60
N MET A 9 29.97 -42.06 -25.35
CA MET A 9 28.87 -42.73 -24.68
C MET A 9 27.77 -41.65 -24.47
N GLU A 10 26.92 -41.51 -25.49
CA GLU A 10 25.68 -40.74 -25.47
C GLU A 10 24.76 -41.38 -24.42
N PHE A 11 24.71 -40.79 -23.22
CA PHE A 11 23.68 -41.13 -22.25
C PHE A 11 22.29 -40.71 -22.78
N PRO A 12 21.20 -41.43 -22.44
CA PRO A 12 19.92 -41.30 -23.14
C PRO A 12 19.23 -39.96 -22.85
N PRO A 13 18.58 -39.33 -23.85
CA PRO A 13 17.84 -38.07 -23.68
C PRO A 13 16.80 -38.05 -22.53
N LEU A 14 16.31 -39.22 -22.12
CA LEU A 14 15.27 -39.36 -21.09
C LEU A 14 15.79 -39.12 -19.67
N GLU A 15 16.99 -39.60 -19.33
CA GLU A 15 17.54 -39.43 -17.98
C GLU A 15 17.88 -37.97 -17.71
N VAL A 16 18.54 -37.31 -18.68
CA VAL A 16 18.82 -35.87 -18.64
C VAL A 16 17.52 -35.07 -18.48
N MET A 17 16.47 -35.43 -19.22
CA MET A 17 15.18 -34.75 -19.15
C MET A 17 14.48 -34.93 -17.78
N ILE A 18 14.61 -36.10 -17.14
CA ILE A 18 14.10 -36.33 -15.77
C ILE A 18 14.82 -35.43 -14.74
N PHE A 19 16.14 -35.29 -14.84
CA PHE A 19 16.88 -34.41 -13.93
C PHE A 19 16.55 -32.93 -14.17
N CYS A 20 16.46 -32.51 -15.43
CA CYS A 20 16.01 -31.17 -15.79
C CYS A 20 14.62 -30.87 -15.21
N ASP A 21 13.65 -31.78 -15.36
CA ASP A 21 12.31 -31.62 -14.79
C ASP A 21 12.35 -31.49 -13.26
N ARG A 22 13.11 -32.33 -12.57
CA ARG A 22 13.28 -32.27 -11.11
C ARG A 22 13.93 -30.97 -10.63
N ILE A 23 14.87 -30.42 -11.39
CA ILE A 23 15.51 -29.13 -11.10
C ILE A 23 14.51 -27.99 -11.31
N LEU A 24 13.78 -27.99 -12.42
CA LEU A 24 12.82 -26.92 -12.76
C LEU A 24 11.59 -26.92 -11.84
N THR A 25 11.17 -28.10 -11.38
CA THR A 25 10.05 -28.28 -10.44
C THR A 25 10.48 -28.29 -8.97
N PHE A 26 11.76 -28.00 -8.69
CA PHE A 26 12.32 -28.02 -7.35
C PHE A 26 11.51 -27.14 -6.38
N LYS A 27 11.15 -27.73 -5.25
CA LYS A 27 10.48 -27.05 -4.14
C LYS A 27 11.21 -27.30 -2.84
N GLN A 28 11.39 -26.21 -2.10
CA GLN A 28 11.81 -26.30 -0.71
C GLN A 28 10.73 -27.02 0.11
N LEU A 29 11.16 -27.90 1.02
CA LEU A 29 10.25 -28.59 1.93
C LEU A 29 9.83 -27.70 3.11
N GLU A 30 8.69 -28.00 3.72
CA GLU A 30 8.20 -27.28 4.89
C GLU A 30 9.20 -27.39 6.06
N GLY A 31 9.53 -26.26 6.68
CA GLY A 31 10.53 -26.19 7.76
C GLY A 31 11.99 -26.44 7.34
N GLU A 32 12.25 -26.71 6.05
CA GLU A 32 13.61 -26.95 5.56
C GLU A 32 14.43 -25.65 5.54
N ARG A 33 15.70 -25.73 5.89
CA ARG A 33 16.60 -24.56 5.87
C ARG A 33 17.17 -24.29 4.48
N ILE A 34 17.61 -23.06 4.23
CA ILE A 34 18.19 -22.65 2.94
C ILE A 34 19.39 -23.51 2.56
N ASP A 35 20.28 -23.82 3.52
CA ASP A 35 21.46 -24.64 3.28
C ASP A 35 21.13 -26.07 2.86
N LYS A 36 20.12 -26.67 3.50
CA LYS A 36 19.66 -28.03 3.18
C LYS A 36 19.01 -28.08 1.81
N SER A 37 18.15 -27.10 1.50
CA SER A 37 17.54 -26.97 0.18
C SER A 37 18.61 -26.75 -0.90
N TRP A 38 19.61 -25.91 -0.64
CA TRP A 38 20.69 -25.64 -1.57
C TRP A 38 21.58 -26.87 -1.81
N ALA A 39 21.89 -27.64 -0.76
CA ALA A 39 22.63 -28.89 -0.89
C ALA A 39 21.89 -29.91 -1.76
N ARG A 40 20.57 -30.09 -1.56
CA ARG A 40 19.74 -30.97 -2.39
C ARG A 40 19.71 -30.56 -3.85
N LEU A 41 19.64 -29.25 -4.12
CA LEU A 41 19.68 -28.77 -5.50
C LEU A 41 21.03 -29.07 -6.16
N ASN A 42 22.15 -28.84 -5.45
CA ASN A 42 23.48 -29.17 -5.96
C ASN A 42 23.68 -30.67 -6.18
N GLU A 43 23.07 -31.51 -5.34
CA GLU A 43 23.06 -32.96 -5.53
C GLU A 43 22.34 -33.34 -6.82
N LEU A 44 21.19 -32.73 -7.11
CA LEU A 44 20.47 -32.93 -8.38
C LEU A 44 21.28 -32.45 -9.59
N ILE A 45 21.98 -31.33 -9.46
CA ILE A 45 22.87 -30.79 -10.51
C ILE A 45 24.05 -31.75 -10.76
N THR A 46 24.68 -32.27 -9.70
CA THR A 46 25.81 -33.20 -9.82
C THR A 46 25.41 -34.52 -10.48
N GLN A 47 24.15 -34.94 -10.32
CA GLN A 47 23.58 -36.12 -11.00
C GLN A 47 23.29 -35.88 -12.49
N CYS A 48 23.36 -34.64 -12.99
CA CYS A 48 23.15 -34.28 -14.39
C CYS A 48 24.44 -33.71 -15.03
N PRO A 49 25.37 -34.57 -15.49
CA PRO A 49 26.70 -34.14 -15.97
C PRO A 49 26.68 -33.36 -17.29
N THR A 50 25.59 -33.40 -18.06
CA THR A 50 25.46 -32.81 -19.42
C THR A 50 24.33 -31.80 -19.52
N HIS A 51 24.02 -31.07 -18.45
CA HIS A 51 23.02 -30.02 -18.53
C HIS A 51 23.51 -28.82 -19.35
N ASP A 52 22.76 -28.44 -20.38
CA ASP A 52 22.79 -27.09 -20.98
C ASP A 52 21.93 -26.10 -20.18
N ILE A 53 21.60 -26.43 -18.92
CA ILE A 53 20.80 -25.54 -18.07
C ILE A 53 21.68 -24.36 -17.71
N LEU A 54 21.29 -23.18 -18.18
CA LEU A 54 21.99 -21.95 -17.85
C LEU A 54 21.97 -21.73 -16.33
N ASP A 55 23.14 -21.44 -15.78
CA ASP A 55 23.38 -21.03 -14.39
C ASP A 55 22.35 -20.04 -13.81
N ILE A 56 21.88 -19.09 -14.63
CA ILE A 56 20.84 -18.12 -14.25
C ILE A 56 19.48 -18.78 -13.97
N ILE A 57 19.13 -19.83 -14.71
CA ILE A 57 17.90 -20.59 -14.54
C ILE A 57 17.97 -21.41 -13.24
N LEU A 58 19.14 -21.96 -12.90
CA LEU A 58 19.34 -22.68 -11.63
C LEU A 58 19.11 -21.77 -10.42
N LEU A 59 19.66 -20.55 -10.45
CA LEU A 59 19.44 -19.57 -9.39
C LEU A 59 17.98 -19.11 -9.31
N ASP A 60 17.35 -18.85 -10.45
CA ASP A 60 15.94 -18.43 -10.50
C ASP A 60 15.02 -19.53 -9.96
N CYS A 61 15.22 -20.79 -10.37
CA CYS A 61 14.50 -21.95 -9.83
C CYS A 61 14.68 -22.06 -8.32
N PHE A 62 15.93 -21.99 -7.83
CA PHE A 62 16.21 -22.03 -6.41
C PHE A 62 15.48 -20.91 -5.67
N TYR A 63 15.64 -19.66 -6.11
CA TYR A 63 15.02 -18.51 -5.47
C TYR A 63 13.50 -18.60 -5.48
N ARG A 64 12.87 -18.96 -6.59
CA ARG A 64 11.42 -19.14 -6.70
C ARG A 64 10.89 -20.17 -5.70
N SER A 65 11.64 -21.25 -5.49
CA SER A 65 11.29 -22.32 -4.57
C SER A 65 11.29 -21.91 -3.09
N LEU A 66 11.96 -20.80 -2.74
CA LEU A 66 12.06 -20.34 -1.36
C LEU A 66 10.78 -19.66 -0.86
N GLY A 67 10.47 -19.88 0.42
CA GLY A 67 9.42 -19.15 1.12
C GLY A 67 9.76 -17.65 1.34
N PRO A 68 8.76 -16.79 1.59
CA PRO A 68 8.95 -15.33 1.68
C PRO A 68 10.00 -14.87 2.70
N GLY A 69 10.05 -15.49 3.88
CA GLY A 69 11.03 -15.12 4.92
C GLY A 69 12.48 -15.42 4.49
N LYS A 70 12.68 -16.53 3.79
CA LYS A 70 14.01 -16.97 3.30
C LYS A 70 14.46 -16.18 2.08
N LYS A 71 13.52 -15.77 1.21
CA LYS A 71 13.80 -14.82 0.11
C LYS A 71 14.37 -13.51 0.65
N ARG A 72 13.72 -12.93 1.67
CA ARG A 72 14.23 -11.72 2.34
C ARG A 72 15.62 -11.90 2.92
N LEU A 73 15.89 -13.07 3.51
CA LEU A 73 17.22 -13.40 4.01
C LEU A 73 18.24 -13.36 2.87
N VAL A 74 18.01 -14.12 1.79
CA VAL A 74 18.90 -14.14 0.61
C VAL A 74 19.10 -12.74 0.02
N ASP A 75 18.05 -11.94 -0.13
CA ASP A 75 18.11 -10.59 -0.73
C ASP A 75 18.97 -9.62 0.07
N GLN A 76 19.07 -9.79 1.39
CA GLN A 76 19.89 -8.95 2.25
C GLN A 76 21.38 -9.32 2.19
N PHE A 77 21.71 -10.59 1.92
CA PHE A 77 23.09 -11.02 1.70
C PHE A 77 23.57 -10.85 0.26
N ILE A 78 22.64 -10.70 -0.69
CA ILE A 78 22.92 -10.46 -2.11
C ILE A 78 22.35 -9.10 -2.52
N PRO A 79 23.10 -8.00 -2.34
CA PRO A 79 22.67 -6.68 -2.76
C PRO A 79 22.34 -6.66 -4.26
N GLY A 80 21.15 -6.16 -4.61
CA GLY A 80 20.65 -6.14 -5.99
C GLY A 80 19.85 -7.38 -6.41
N GLY A 81 19.75 -8.40 -5.55
CA GLY A 81 18.96 -9.60 -5.76
C GLY A 81 19.72 -10.71 -6.51
N ILE A 82 19.37 -11.95 -6.19
CA ILE A 82 20.06 -13.15 -6.70
C ILE A 82 20.04 -13.26 -8.23
N ALA A 83 18.97 -12.77 -8.88
CA ALA A 83 18.80 -12.83 -10.33
C ALA A 83 19.70 -11.83 -11.11
N LYS A 84 20.37 -10.90 -10.42
CA LYS A 84 21.27 -9.91 -11.04
C LYS A 84 22.74 -10.23 -10.84
N GLN A 85 23.07 -11.26 -10.06
CA GLN A 85 24.45 -11.63 -9.77
C GLN A 85 24.93 -12.77 -10.67
N PRO A 86 26.24 -12.80 -11.02
CA PRO A 86 26.84 -13.98 -11.62
C PRO A 86 26.66 -15.20 -10.71
N TYR A 87 26.43 -16.37 -11.31
CA TYR A 87 26.17 -17.61 -10.56
C TYR A 87 27.23 -17.93 -9.53
N VAL A 88 28.50 -17.78 -9.90
CA VAL A 88 29.62 -18.04 -9.01
C VAL A 88 29.53 -17.21 -7.72
N ILE A 89 29.11 -15.94 -7.80
CA ILE A 89 28.99 -15.05 -6.65
C ILE A 89 27.79 -15.45 -5.78
N ALA A 90 26.64 -15.71 -6.38
CA ALA A 90 25.45 -16.13 -5.64
C ALA A 90 25.64 -17.49 -4.97
N ALA A 91 26.22 -18.46 -5.69
CA ALA A 91 26.53 -19.78 -5.18
C ALA A 91 27.56 -19.71 -4.04
N GLN A 92 28.55 -18.83 -4.11
CA GLN A 92 29.48 -18.60 -3.01
C GLN A 92 28.76 -18.12 -1.75
N VAL A 93 27.87 -17.12 -1.86
CA VAL A 93 27.09 -16.62 -0.71
C VAL A 93 26.22 -17.73 -0.11
N LEU A 94 25.52 -18.50 -0.95
CA LEU A 94 24.69 -19.63 -0.50
C LEU A 94 25.53 -20.75 0.15
N ASN A 95 26.71 -21.03 -0.39
CA ASN A 95 27.66 -21.98 0.20
C ASN A 95 28.21 -21.48 1.54
N GLN A 96 28.40 -20.17 1.71
CA GLN A 96 28.79 -19.59 3.00
C GLN A 96 27.65 -19.71 4.01
N MET A 97 26.41 -19.43 3.60
CA MET A 97 25.23 -19.66 4.44
C MET A 97 25.13 -21.11 4.90
N ALA A 98 25.46 -22.06 4.02
CA ALA A 98 25.49 -23.47 4.36
C ALA A 98 26.58 -23.86 5.36
N LYS A 99 27.70 -23.15 5.37
CA LYS A 99 28.81 -23.35 6.30
C LYS A 99 28.56 -22.68 7.65
N THR A 100 27.88 -21.53 7.68
CA THR A 100 27.56 -20.81 8.92
C THR A 100 26.42 -21.52 9.66
N LYS A 101 26.67 -21.98 10.90
CA LYS A 101 25.70 -22.72 11.74
C LYS A 101 24.41 -21.91 12.02
N GLN A 102 23.38 -22.64 12.46
CA GLN A 102 21.99 -22.23 12.81
C GLN A 102 21.83 -20.89 13.57
N VAL A 103 22.87 -20.45 14.28
CA VAL A 103 22.90 -19.20 15.05
C VAL A 103 22.75 -17.98 14.16
N VAL A 104 23.45 -17.93 13.01
CA VAL A 104 23.40 -16.76 12.11
C VAL A 104 22.02 -16.57 11.50
N GLU A 105 21.35 -17.66 11.08
CA GLU A 105 20.00 -17.58 10.50
C GLU A 105 18.97 -17.13 11.57
N LYS A 106 19.09 -17.63 12.81
CA LYS A 106 18.19 -17.25 13.92
C LYS A 106 18.43 -15.81 14.40
N ASP A 107 19.68 -15.43 14.65
CA ASP A 107 20.06 -14.09 15.10
C ASP A 107 19.73 -13.04 14.04
N PHE A 108 19.86 -13.40 12.77
CA PHE A 108 19.48 -12.54 11.67
C PHE A 108 17.95 -12.40 11.54
N MET A 109 17.20 -13.49 11.68
CA MET A 109 15.73 -13.41 11.73
C MET A 109 15.25 -12.58 12.92
N LEU A 110 15.95 -12.67 14.06
CA LEU A 110 15.73 -11.83 15.23
C LEU A 110 16.01 -10.36 14.92
N ALA A 111 17.14 -10.02 14.29
CA ALA A 111 17.49 -8.65 13.91
C ALA A 111 16.53 -8.05 12.87
N SER A 112 16.06 -8.87 11.92
CA SER A 112 15.03 -8.49 10.94
C SER A 112 13.70 -8.15 11.63
N LEU A 113 13.30 -8.99 12.60
CA LEU A 113 12.11 -8.74 13.41
C LEU A 113 12.25 -7.47 14.27
N MET A 114 13.41 -7.24 14.88
CA MET A 114 13.70 -6.02 15.64
C MET A 114 13.58 -4.77 14.77
N THR A 115 14.15 -4.79 13.56
CA THR A 115 14.03 -3.67 12.61
C THR A 115 12.58 -3.36 12.25
N HIS A 116 11.75 -4.38 12.02
CA HIS A 116 10.32 -4.20 11.78
C HIS A 116 9.58 -3.59 12.98
N MET A 117 9.94 -3.99 14.21
CA MET A 117 9.38 -3.42 15.43
C MET A 117 9.76 -1.94 15.59
N ASP A 118 11.00 -1.58 15.26
CA ASP A 118 11.46 -0.18 15.27
C ASP A 118 10.70 0.67 14.24
N GLU A 119 10.53 0.17 13.01
CA GLU A 119 9.72 0.85 11.99
C GLU A 119 8.26 1.04 12.44
N LEU A 120 7.68 0.03 13.09
CA LEU A 120 6.33 0.09 13.62
C LEU A 120 6.23 1.13 14.76
N ALA A 121 7.20 1.12 15.68
CA ALA A 121 7.28 2.09 16.77
C ALA A 121 7.40 3.53 16.23
N GLN A 122 8.22 3.76 15.20
CA GLN A 122 8.32 5.07 14.54
C GLN A 122 7.00 5.51 13.90
N LYS A 123 6.28 4.60 13.24
CA LYS A 123 4.95 4.90 12.66
C LYS A 123 3.95 5.24 13.76
N MET A 124 3.95 4.49 14.86
CA MET A 124 3.09 4.74 16.01
C MET A 124 3.39 6.09 16.66
N MET A 125 4.67 6.45 16.82
CA MET A 125 5.09 7.76 17.31
C MET A 125 4.61 8.91 16.39
N LYS A 126 4.70 8.75 15.06
CA LYS A 126 4.16 9.74 14.11
C LYS A 126 2.66 9.93 14.27
N ILE A 127 1.92 8.82 14.43
CA ILE A 127 0.47 8.86 14.65
C ILE A 127 0.15 9.54 15.99
N GLU A 128 0.85 9.19 17.06
CA GLU A 128 0.66 9.80 18.39
C GLU A 128 0.89 11.32 18.36
N VAL A 129 1.95 11.78 17.70
CA VAL A 129 2.22 13.22 17.50
C VAL A 129 1.11 13.89 16.68
N GLN A 130 0.58 13.22 15.66
CA GLN A 130 -0.57 13.75 14.91
C GLN A 130 -1.85 13.83 15.73
N CYS A 131 -2.11 12.85 16.61
CA CYS A 131 -3.24 12.89 17.54
C CYS A 131 -3.09 14.04 18.53
N LYS A 132 -1.91 14.23 19.15
CA LYS A 132 -1.64 15.36 20.07
C LYS A 132 -1.80 16.73 19.42
N ARG A 133 -1.53 16.87 18.12
CA ARG A 133 -1.80 18.12 17.37
C ARG A 133 -3.29 18.38 17.11
N LYS A 134 -4.12 17.33 17.06
CA LYS A 134 -5.58 17.42 16.88
C LYS A 134 -6.34 17.46 18.22
N ASP A 135 -5.67 17.21 19.33
CA ASP A 135 -6.20 17.23 20.69
C ASP A 135 -6.43 18.66 21.25
N LYS A 136 -6.12 19.69 20.46
CA LYS A 136 -6.76 21.00 20.66
C LYS A 136 -8.18 20.90 20.14
N TYR A 137 -9.08 20.41 20.99
CA TYR A 137 -10.50 20.67 20.85
C TYR A 137 -10.67 22.19 20.71
N ILE A 138 -10.91 22.66 19.48
CA ILE A 138 -11.38 24.01 19.21
C ILE A 138 -12.90 23.92 19.37
N PRO A 139 -13.48 24.52 20.42
CA PRO A 139 -14.91 24.53 20.61
C PRO A 139 -15.63 25.06 19.35
N PRO A 140 -16.85 24.60 19.04
CA PRO A 140 -17.58 25.03 17.84
C PRO A 140 -17.65 26.55 17.64
N HIS A 141 -17.59 27.31 18.73
CA HIS A 141 -17.66 28.78 18.74
C HIS A 141 -16.34 29.50 18.39
N GLU A 142 -15.19 28.82 18.38
CA GLU A 142 -13.88 29.42 18.03
C GLU A 142 -13.50 29.22 16.56
N ARG A 143 -14.28 28.44 15.80
CA ARG A 143 -14.13 28.40 14.34
C ARG A 143 -14.69 29.70 13.77
N ARG A 144 -13.86 30.74 13.73
CA ARG A 144 -14.07 31.92 12.87
C ARG A 144 -14.00 31.45 11.42
N SER A 145 -15.12 30.88 10.98
CA SER A 145 -15.33 30.45 9.62
C SER A 145 -15.52 31.70 8.75
N PRO A 146 -15.18 31.65 7.45
CA PRO A 146 -15.56 32.68 6.47
C PRO A 146 -17.08 32.83 6.26
N LYS A 147 -17.89 32.31 7.18
CA LYS A 147 -19.36 32.38 7.15
C LYS A 147 -19.89 33.49 8.05
N GLU A 148 -19.11 34.08 8.96
CA GLU A 148 -19.59 35.18 9.81
C GLU A 148 -19.91 36.44 9.00
N ASN A 149 -19.12 36.74 7.96
CA ASN A 149 -19.36 37.82 7.00
C ASN A 149 -20.55 37.52 6.08
N GLU A 150 -20.75 36.27 5.65
CA GLU A 150 -21.96 35.88 4.91
C GLU A 150 -23.22 35.99 5.78
N VAL A 151 -23.16 35.52 7.03
CA VAL A 151 -24.26 35.62 7.99
C VAL A 151 -24.58 37.07 8.31
N LYS A 152 -23.58 37.93 8.56
CA LYS A 152 -23.78 39.37 8.78
C LYS A 152 -24.34 40.08 7.54
N HIS A 153 -23.91 39.67 6.34
CA HIS A 153 -24.45 40.21 5.09
C HIS A 153 -25.91 39.80 4.89
N LEU A 154 -26.25 38.54 5.16
CA LEU A 154 -27.61 38.03 5.11
C LEU A 154 -28.50 38.69 6.18
N GLU A 155 -27.98 38.91 7.39
CA GLU A 155 -28.67 39.63 8.46
C GLU A 155 -28.99 41.08 8.05
N GLY A 156 -28.02 41.78 7.44
CA GLY A 156 -28.25 43.10 6.86
C GLY A 156 -29.30 43.12 5.75
N ILE A 157 -29.28 42.13 4.84
CA ILE A 157 -30.31 41.99 3.80
C ILE A 157 -31.69 41.74 4.42
N LEU A 158 -31.78 40.86 5.43
CA LEU A 158 -33.03 40.55 6.12
C LEU A 158 -33.60 41.78 6.83
N SER A 159 -32.76 42.59 7.49
CA SER A 159 -33.20 43.85 8.10
C SER A 159 -33.77 44.84 7.08
N ILE A 160 -33.15 44.95 5.90
CA ILE A 160 -33.63 45.84 4.82
C ILE A 160 -34.98 45.36 4.29
N ILE A 161 -35.14 44.05 4.06
CA ILE A 161 -36.40 43.48 3.57
C ILE A 161 -37.51 43.70 4.61
N LEU A 162 -37.23 43.42 5.89
CA LEU A 162 -38.22 43.59 6.95
C LEU A 162 -38.70 45.03 7.05
N HIS A 163 -37.80 46.01 7.02
CA HIS A 163 -38.17 47.43 7.05
C HIS A 163 -39.05 47.83 5.86
N LYS A 164 -38.74 47.34 4.65
CA LYS A 164 -39.56 47.62 3.47
C LYS A 164 -40.96 47.02 3.57
N VAL A 165 -41.06 45.79 4.08
CA VAL A 165 -42.34 45.12 4.31
C VAL A 165 -43.18 45.87 5.35
N THR A 166 -42.57 46.36 6.43
CA THR A 166 -43.30 47.12 7.45
C THR A 166 -43.79 48.48 6.96
N GLU A 167 -43.00 49.17 6.11
CA GLU A 167 -43.45 50.43 5.51
C GLU A 167 -44.63 50.19 4.54
N GLN A 168 -44.56 49.14 3.72
CA GLN A 168 -45.66 48.75 2.83
C GLN A 168 -46.93 48.37 3.60
N ASP A 169 -46.79 47.68 4.73
CA ASP A 169 -47.92 47.32 5.61
C ASP A 169 -48.57 48.58 6.21
N ARG A 170 -47.77 49.56 6.62
CA ARG A 170 -48.28 50.87 7.10
C ARG A 170 -49.06 51.62 6.02
N GLU A 171 -48.51 51.69 4.80
CA GLU A 171 -49.19 52.32 3.66
C GLU A 171 -50.50 51.60 3.29
N LEU A 172 -50.52 50.27 3.40
CA LEU A 172 -51.71 49.46 3.15
C LEU A 172 -52.81 49.74 4.20
N GLU A 173 -52.45 49.84 5.48
CA GLU A 173 -53.39 50.17 6.54
C GLU A 173 -53.95 51.60 6.39
N GLU A 174 -53.14 52.58 5.99
CA GLU A 174 -53.62 53.94 5.69
C GLU A 174 -54.61 53.94 4.52
N MET A 175 -54.32 53.19 3.45
CA MET A 175 -55.23 53.06 2.31
C MET A 175 -56.56 52.42 2.72
N LYS A 176 -56.51 51.40 3.59
CA LYS A 176 -57.69 50.72 4.12
C LYS A 176 -58.55 51.64 4.99
N GLU A 177 -57.94 52.50 5.82
CA GLU A 177 -58.65 53.53 6.58
C GLU A 177 -59.30 54.57 5.67
N ASN A 178 -58.59 55.03 4.63
CA ASN A 178 -59.14 55.98 3.65
C ASN A 178 -60.37 55.39 2.93
N ILE A 179 -60.29 54.13 2.48
CA ILE A 179 -61.43 53.41 1.89
C ILE A 179 -62.59 53.31 2.90
N GLN A 180 -62.30 53.06 4.18
CA GLN A 180 -63.32 52.99 5.22
C GLN A 180 -64.06 54.33 5.39
N TRP A 181 -63.34 55.46 5.40
CA TRP A 181 -63.94 56.79 5.52
C TRP A 181 -64.73 57.22 4.27
N MET A 182 -64.37 56.73 3.09
CA MET A 182 -65.08 57.02 1.84
C MET A 182 -66.40 56.23 1.67
N LYS A 183 -66.53 55.03 2.28
CA LYS A 183 -67.72 54.16 2.17
C LYS A 183 -69.06 54.86 2.50
N PRO A 184 -69.20 55.64 3.60
CA PRO A 184 -70.45 56.33 3.94
C PRO A 184 -70.79 57.47 2.99
N MET A 185 -69.79 58.19 2.46
CA MET A 185 -69.99 59.31 1.53
C MET A 185 -70.60 58.81 0.20
N ILE A 186 -70.10 57.67 -0.31
CA ILE A 186 -70.67 57.01 -1.50
C ILE A 186 -72.11 56.57 -1.22
N TRP A 187 -72.37 55.96 -0.05
CA TRP A 187 -73.71 55.52 0.34
C TRP A 187 -74.71 56.69 0.44
N SER A 188 -74.28 57.86 0.90
CA SER A 188 -75.13 59.06 0.94
C SER A 188 -75.46 59.61 -0.45
N HIS A 189 -74.56 59.47 -1.43
CA HIS A 189 -74.81 59.89 -2.81
C HIS A 189 -75.66 58.89 -3.60
N SER A 190 -75.54 57.58 -3.36
CA SER A 190 -76.37 56.56 -4.02
C SER A 190 -77.83 56.55 -3.56
N ARG A 191 -78.16 57.16 -2.41
CA ARG A 191 -79.54 57.33 -1.91
C ARG A 191 -80.24 58.61 -2.40
N ALA A 192 -79.50 59.50 -3.08
CA ALA A 192 -80.00 60.80 -3.53
C ALA A 192 -80.38 60.80 -5.03
N VAL A 193 -80.49 59.63 -5.66
CA VAL A 193 -81.00 59.41 -7.02
C VAL A 193 -82.24 58.53 -6.96
#